data_AF-A0A960JMG6-F1
#
_entry.id   AF-A0A960JMG6-F1
#
_cell.length_a   1.000
_cell.length_b   1.000
_cell.length_c   1.000
_cell.angle_alpha   90.00
_cell.angle_beta   90.00
_cell.angle_gamma   90.00
#
_symmetry.space_group_name_H-M   'P 1'
#
loop_
_entity.id
_entity.type
_entity.pdbx_description
1 polymer ?
#
loop_
_entity_poly.entity_id
_entity_poly.type
_entity_poly.pdbx_seq_one_letter_code
_entity_poly.pdbx_strand_id
1 'polypeptide(L)' 'MTDSVGLYLSEIGTVPLLTAEEERQLSRRIEAGRHAAEAIADGSTDAADRRAVREAARAKDRF' A
#
# COMPACT_ATOMS: atom_id res chain seq x y z
N MET A 1 -14.52 20.97 24.10
CA MET A 1 -13.14 20.63 23.72
C MET A 1 -13.24 19.28 23.02
N THR A 2 -13.17 19.27 21.69
CA THR A 2 -13.22 18.01 20.92
C THR A 2 -11.96 17.25 21.26
N ASP A 3 -12.11 16.09 21.89
CA ASP A 3 -11.00 15.23 22.22
C ASP A 3 -10.46 14.62 20.92
N SER A 4 -9.32 15.15 20.47
CA SER A 4 -8.63 14.68 19.27
C SER A 4 -8.20 13.22 19.38
N VAL A 5 -7.98 12.72 20.60
CA VAL A 5 -7.64 11.32 20.85
C VAL A 5 -8.85 10.43 20.61
N GLY A 6 -10.02 10.81 21.14
CA GLY A 6 -11.27 10.08 20.93
C GLY A 6 -11.65 9.96 19.44
N LEU A 7 -11.46 11.03 18.66
CA LEU A 7 -11.67 11.00 17.21
C LEU A 7 -10.72 10.02 16.53
N TYR A 8 -9.41 10.11 16.81
CA TYR A 8 -8.41 9.23 16.23
C TYR A 8 -8.68 7.74 16.51
N LEU A 9 -9.02 7.40 17.77
CA LEU A 9 -9.35 6.02 18.15
C LEU A 9 -10.60 5.51 17.44
N SER A 10 -11.61 6.36 17.25
CA SER A 10 -12.82 5.99 16.50
C SER A 10 -12.53 5.73 15.03
N GLU A 11 -11.61 6.48 14.41
CA GLU A 11 -11.24 6.34 13.01
C GLU A 11 -10.43 5.05 12.78
N ILE A 12 -9.36 4.83 13.54
CA ILE A 12 -8.51 3.63 13.37
C ILE A 12 -9.25 2.33 13.71
N GLY A 13 -10.23 2.39 14.62
CA GLY A 13 -11.03 1.24 15.02
C GLY A 13 -11.96 0.70 13.93
N THR A 14 -12.19 1.46 12.86
CA THR A 14 -12.99 1.01 11.71
C THR A 14 -12.22 0.14 10.72
N VAL A 15 -10.89 0.13 10.81
CA VAL A 15 -10.01 -0.62 9.89
C VAL A 15 -9.78 -2.02 10.45
N PRO A 16 -10.17 -3.09 9.73
CA PRO A 16 -9.93 -4.45 10.18
C PRO A 16 -8.45 -4.77 10.21
N LEU A 17 -8.02 -5.56 11.20
CA LEU A 17 -6.65 -6.05 11.26
C LEU A 17 -6.40 -7.09 10.17
N LEU A 18 -5.19 -7.04 9.62
CA LEU A 18 -4.74 -8.03 8.64
C LEU A 18 -4.35 -9.34 9.33
N THR A 19 -4.64 -10.43 8.65
CA THR A 19 -4.03 -11.73 8.95
C THR A 19 -2.60 -11.76 8.45
N ALA A 20 -1.78 -12.68 8.98
CA ALA A 20 -0.39 -12.84 8.56
C ALA A 20 -0.22 -13.10 7.05
N GLU A 21 -1.19 -13.75 6.39
CA GLU A 21 -1.11 -13.97 4.94
C GLU A 21 -1.43 -12.70 4.15
N GLU A 22 -2.39 -11.90 4.62
CA GLU A 22 -2.71 -10.60 4.02
C GLU A 22 -1.55 -9.63 4.15
N GLU A 23 -0.89 -9.58 5.31
CA GLU A 23 0.32 -8.78 5.52
C GLU A 23 1.43 -9.19 4.53
N ARG A 24 1.67 -10.49 4.34
CA ARG A 24 2.66 -10.97 3.36
C ARG A 24 2.27 -10.60 1.94
N GLN A 25 1.00 -10.73 1.58
CA GLN A 25 0.52 -10.36 0.25
C GLN A 25 0.65 -8.86 -0.02
N LEU A 26 0.26 -8.03 0.95
CA LEU A 26 0.39 -6.57 0.88
C LEU A 26 1.87 -6.18 0.75
N SER A 27 2.73 -6.73 1.60
CA SER A 27 4.18 -6.46 1.58
C SER A 27 4.79 -6.78 0.22
N ARG A 28 4.51 -7.97 -0.35
CA ARG A 28 5.02 -8.36 -1.67
C ARG A 28 4.57 -7.41 -2.78
N ARG A 29 3.32 -6.94 -2.74
CA ARG A 29 2.80 -5.99 -3.75
C ARG A 29 3.46 -4.62 -3.63
N ILE A 30 3.65 -4.13 -2.40
CA ILE A 30 4.33 -2.85 -2.16
C ILE A 30 5.78 -2.91 -2.63
N GLU A 31 6.52 -3.97 -2.28
CA GLU A 31 7.92 -4.14 -2.70
C GLU A 31 8.06 -4.25 -4.22
N ALA A 32 7.19 -5.01 -4.88
CA ALA A 32 7.19 -5.10 -6.35
C ALA A 32 6.96 -3.72 -7.00
N GLY A 33 6.04 -2.92 -6.47
CA GLY A 33 5.84 -1.55 -6.97
C GLY A 33 7.01 -0.62 -6.69
N ARG A 34 7.69 -0.77 -5.55
CA ARG A 34 8.89 0.01 -5.22
C ARG A 34 10.02 -0.29 -6.20
N HIS A 35 10.32 -1.57 -6.44
CA HIS A 35 11.31 -1.99 -7.42
C HIS A 35 10.97 -1.53 -8.83
N ALA A 36 9.70 -1.61 -9.22
CA ALA A 36 9.25 -1.09 -10.52
C ALA A 36 9.40 0.44 -10.63
N ALA A 37 9.16 1.18 -9.55
CA ALA A 37 9.38 2.63 -9.54
C ALA A 37 10.87 2.98 -9.68
N GLU A 38 11.75 2.23 -9.03
CA GLU A 38 13.21 2.35 -9.19
C GLU A 38 13.63 2.07 -10.64
N ALA A 39 13.14 0.97 -11.23
CA ALA A 39 13.42 0.64 -12.63
C ALA A 39 12.95 1.74 -13.61
N ILE A 40 11.78 2.33 -13.39
CA ILE A 40 11.28 3.46 -14.19
C ILE A 40 12.18 4.69 -14.02
N ALA A 41 12.61 5.00 -12.80
CA ALA A 41 13.53 6.11 -12.53
C ALA A 41 14.88 5.91 -13.24
N ASP A 42 15.33 4.67 -13.36
CA ASP A 42 16.55 4.27 -14.09
C ASP A 42 16.34 4.19 -15.63
N GLY A 43 15.14 4.54 -16.13
CA GLY A 43 14.84 4.65 -17.55
C GLY A 43 14.08 3.49 -18.16
N SER A 44 13.57 2.54 -17.36
CA SER A 44 12.67 1.49 -17.86
C SER A 44 11.40 2.10 -18.45
N THR A 45 11.03 1.61 -19.64
CA THR A 45 9.78 1.98 -20.33
C THR A 45 8.76 0.84 -20.34
N ASP A 46 9.03 -0.24 -19.61
CA ASP A 46 8.18 -1.41 -19.59
C ASP A 46 6.76 -1.05 -19.09
N ALA A 47 5.75 -1.62 -19.74
CA ALA A 47 4.38 -1.56 -19.27
C ALA A 47 4.18 -2.35 -17.98
N ALA A 48 4.98 -3.39 -17.75
CA ALA A 48 4.95 -4.21 -16.53
C ALA A 48 5.31 -3.39 -15.28
N ASP A 49 6.36 -2.57 -15.33
CA ASP A 49 6.76 -1.73 -14.20
C ASP A 49 5.67 -0.71 -13.86
N ARG A 50 5.13 -0.06 -14.90
CA ARG A 50 4.01 0.88 -14.72
C ARG A 50 2.77 0.20 -14.12
N ARG A 51 2.54 -1.08 -14.46
CA ARG A 51 1.45 -1.88 -13.88
C ARG A 51 1.73 -2.19 -12.42
N ALA A 52 2.94 -2.63 -12.07
CA ALA A 52 3.34 -2.95 -10.71
C ALA A 52 3.22 -1.74 -9.77
N VAL A 53 3.64 -0.55 -10.21
CA VAL A 53 3.45 0.70 -9.44
C VAL A 53 1.97 0.98 -9.15
N ARG A 54 1.09 0.83 -10.15
CA ARG A 54 -0.36 1.02 -9.96
C ARG A 54 -0.98 -0.03 -9.04
N GLU A 55 -0.53 -1.28 -9.14
CA GLU A 55 -1.00 -2.35 -8.26
C GLU A 55 -0.57 -2.14 -6.82
N ALA A 56 0.66 -1.67 -6.58
CA ALA A 56 1.14 -1.32 -5.25
C ALA A 56 0.35 -0.17 -4.62
N ALA A 57 0.00 0.85 -5.40
CA ALA A 57 -0.86 1.94 -4.93
C ALA A 57 -2.24 1.42 -4.51
N ARG A 58 -2.90 0.65 -5.38
CA ARG A 58 -4.22 0.05 -5.09
C ARG A 58 -4.20 -0.96 -3.95
N ALA A 59 -3.07 -1.63 -3.73
CA ALA A 59 -2.95 -2.55 -2.61
C ALA A 59 -3.13 -1.81 -1.28
N LYS A 60 -2.55 -0.61 -1.14
CA LYS A 60 -2.69 0.20 0.08
C LYS A 60 -4.12 0.67 0.34
N ASP A 61 -4.93 0.87 -0.71
CA ASP A 61 -6.32 1.32 -0.57
C ASP A 61 -7.30 0.17 -0.27
N ARG A 62 -6.88 -1.07 -0.52
CA ARG A 62 -7.75 -2.25 -0.43
C ARG A 62 -7.64 -2.99 0.90
N PHE A 63 -6.53 -2.84 1.59
CA PHE A 63 -6.28 -3.41 2.91
C PHE A 63 -6.39 -2.28 3.94
#